data_AF-A0A545T3W8-F1
#
_entry.id   AF-A0A545T3W8-F1
#
_cell.length_a   1.000
_cell.length_b   1.000
_cell.length_c   1.000
_cell.angle_alpha   90.00
_cell.angle_beta   90.00
_cell.angle_gamma   90.00
#
_symmetry.space_group_name_H-M   'P 1'
#
loop_
_entity.id
_entity.type
_entity.pdbx_description
1 polymer ?
#
loop_
_entity_poly.entity_id
_entity_poly.type
_entity_poly.pdbx_seq_one_letter_code
_entity_poly.pdbx_strand_id
1 'polypeptide(L)'
;MAAVPLAQAADLVAKELRGYRSLEVILDDDAADCALDVRDKEIRAHAVSAMEKLDLIETPDAQVDASLVVGNIAFGALNVECALHVELSFHTGIPAQNITGVDAETRAILDRMGALPVTVWNRSAFGVAAQRGLTKEEAFEKAYIRVTEMTDLLVDIIAEQRQ
;
A
#
# COMPACT_ATOMS: atom_id res chain seq x y z
N MET A 1 33.52 3.00 5.57
CA MET A 1 32.32 2.16 5.43
C MET A 1 32.03 2.02 3.95
N ALA A 2 31.79 0.81 3.46
CA ALA A 2 31.41 0.62 2.07
C ALA A 2 29.98 1.11 1.86
N ALA A 3 29.72 1.87 0.80
CA ALA A 3 28.38 2.29 0.45
C ALA A 3 27.56 1.06 0.04
N VAL A 4 26.49 0.76 0.78
CA VAL A 4 25.52 -0.27 0.40
C VAL A 4 24.60 0.34 -0.66
N PRO A 5 24.46 -0.27 -1.86
CA PRO A 5 23.52 0.20 -2.86
C PRO A 5 22.10 0.31 -2.29
N LEU A 6 21.36 1.37 -2.66
CA LEU A 6 20.02 1.66 -2.14
C LEU A 6 19.06 0.45 -2.23
N ALA A 7 19.12 -0.32 -3.32
CA ALA A 7 18.33 -1.53 -3.51
C ALA A 7 18.68 -2.66 -2.52
N GLN A 8 19.95 -2.77 -2.13
CA GLN A 8 20.42 -3.77 -1.17
C GLN A 8 20.10 -3.36 0.28
N ALA A 9 20.11 -2.05 0.56
CA ALA A 9 19.62 -1.50 1.82
C ALA A 9 18.10 -1.66 1.96
N ALA A 10 17.35 -1.44 0.88
CA ALA A 10 15.91 -1.69 0.84
C ALA A 10 15.59 -3.16 1.11
N ASP A 11 16.26 -4.11 0.46
CA ASP A 11 16.06 -5.56 0.67
C ASP A 11 16.39 -6.00 2.12
N LEU A 12 17.41 -5.41 2.75
CA LEU A 12 17.76 -5.67 4.15
C LEU A 12 16.70 -5.11 5.12
N VAL A 13 16.26 -3.86 4.92
CA VAL A 13 15.18 -3.26 5.72
C VAL A 13 13.92 -4.09 5.59
N ALA A 14 13.61 -4.54 4.37
CA ALA A 14 12.52 -5.46 4.08
C ALA A 14 12.57 -6.71 4.98
N LYS A 15 13.65 -7.48 4.93
CA LYS A 15 13.79 -8.73 5.69
C LYS A 15 13.80 -8.53 7.20
N GLU A 16 14.22 -7.36 7.68
CA GLU A 16 14.29 -7.02 9.10
C GLU A 16 13.06 -6.28 9.63
N LEU A 17 12.05 -6.02 8.79
CA LEU A 17 10.80 -5.39 9.21
C LEU A 17 10.09 -6.25 10.25
N ARG A 18 10.00 -5.73 11.48
CA ARG A 18 9.22 -6.30 12.61
C ARG A 18 8.02 -5.43 13.00
N GLY A 19 7.87 -4.28 12.37
CA GLY A 19 6.80 -3.34 12.66
C GLY A 19 6.73 -2.18 11.68
N TYR A 20 5.59 -1.50 11.66
CA TYR A 20 5.34 -0.29 10.89
C TYR A 20 4.89 0.84 11.83
N ARG A 21 5.08 2.09 11.44
CA ARG A 21 4.78 3.25 12.29
C ARG A 21 3.32 3.64 12.20
N SER A 22 2.82 3.69 10.98
CA SER A 22 1.44 4.03 10.67
C SER A 22 1.00 3.28 9.42
N LEU A 23 -0.28 2.96 9.35
CA LEU A 23 -0.94 2.46 8.13
C LEU A 23 -1.90 3.52 7.62
N GLU A 24 -1.58 4.08 6.46
CA GLU A 24 -2.48 4.97 5.75
C GLU A 24 -3.33 4.17 4.76
N VAL A 25 -4.65 4.27 4.86
CA VAL A 25 -5.57 3.76 3.83
C VAL A 25 -6.09 4.93 3.02
N ILE A 26 -5.84 4.91 1.72
CA ILE A 26 -6.18 5.94 0.75
C ILE A 26 -7.24 5.35 -0.17
N LEU A 27 -8.46 5.88 -0.10
CA LEU A 27 -9.49 5.63 -1.10
C LEU A 27 -9.36 6.71 -2.16
N ASP A 28 -9.01 6.33 -3.39
CA ASP A 28 -8.91 7.27 -4.51
C ASP A 28 -10.28 7.93 -4.78
N ASP A 29 -10.30 9.11 -5.38
CA ASP A 29 -11.52 9.87 -5.64
C ASP A 29 -12.52 9.06 -6.49
N ASP A 30 -12.01 8.20 -7.37
CA ASP A 30 -12.81 7.32 -8.22
C ASP A 30 -13.31 6.05 -7.47
N ALA A 31 -12.84 5.78 -6.24
CA ALA A 31 -13.34 4.67 -5.43
C ALA A 31 -14.80 4.85 -4.99
N ALA A 32 -15.32 6.09 -5.00
CA ALA A 32 -16.73 6.40 -4.79
C ALA A 32 -17.62 5.81 -5.90
N ASP A 33 -17.12 5.65 -7.13
CA ASP A 33 -17.85 4.99 -8.21
C ASP A 33 -18.05 3.49 -7.93
N CYS A 34 -17.16 2.91 -7.12
CA CYS A 34 -17.27 1.56 -6.57
C CYS A 34 -18.04 1.51 -5.24
N ALA A 35 -18.59 2.64 -4.77
CA ALA A 35 -19.30 2.80 -3.50
C ALA A 35 -18.48 2.39 -2.26
N LEU A 36 -17.15 2.55 -2.29
CA LEU A 36 -16.27 2.12 -1.20
C LEU A 36 -16.14 3.14 -0.05
N ASP A 37 -16.53 4.39 -0.28
CA ASP A 37 -16.46 5.50 0.68
C ASP A 37 -17.23 5.22 1.98
N VAL A 38 -18.35 4.51 1.88
CA VAL A 38 -19.19 4.15 3.03
C VAL A 38 -18.65 2.97 3.88
N ARG A 39 -17.60 2.25 3.43
CA ARG A 39 -16.90 1.18 4.17
C ARG A 39 -15.47 1.52 4.53
N ASP A 40 -15.09 2.80 4.46
CA ASP A 40 -13.72 3.23 4.82
C ASP A 40 -13.26 2.64 6.17
N LYS A 41 -14.17 2.56 7.16
CA LYS A 41 -13.87 1.96 8.47
C LYS A 41 -13.61 0.46 8.40
N GLU A 42 -14.43 -0.30 7.69
CA GLU A 42 -14.26 -1.75 7.54
C GLU A 42 -13.04 -2.09 6.70
N ILE A 43 -12.76 -1.32 5.63
CA ILE A 43 -11.55 -1.49 4.81
C ILE A 43 -10.31 -1.22 5.67
N ARG A 44 -10.31 -0.14 6.47
CA ARG A 44 -9.22 0.14 7.41
C ARG A 44 -9.03 -0.97 8.44
N ALA A 45 -10.12 -1.46 9.04
CA ALA A 45 -10.06 -2.54 10.01
C ALA A 45 -9.50 -3.84 9.40
N HIS A 46 -9.94 -4.19 8.18
CA HIS A 46 -9.41 -5.34 7.45
C HIS A 46 -7.93 -5.15 7.12
N ALA A 47 -7.52 -3.98 6.65
CA ALA A 47 -6.14 -3.68 6.33
C ALA A 47 -5.23 -3.85 7.55
N VAL A 48 -5.64 -3.34 8.72
CA VAL A 48 -4.90 -3.55 9.98
C VAL A 48 -4.78 -5.05 10.31
N SER A 49 -5.88 -5.80 10.26
CA SER A 49 -5.85 -7.24 10.53
C SER A 49 -5.00 -8.02 9.50
N ALA A 50 -4.98 -7.57 8.25
CA ALA A 50 -4.13 -8.16 7.23
C ALA A 50 -2.63 -7.93 7.52
N MET A 51 -2.27 -6.77 8.09
CA MET A 51 -0.89 -6.50 8.51
C MET A 51 -0.44 -7.40 9.68
N GLU A 52 -1.35 -7.82 10.55
CA GLU A 52 -1.05 -8.79 11.62
C GLU A 52 -0.58 -10.14 11.06
N LYS A 53 -1.07 -10.55 9.87
CA LYS A 53 -0.61 -11.77 9.18
C LYS A 53 0.85 -11.69 8.71
N LEU A 54 1.41 -10.47 8.62
CA LEU A 54 2.83 -10.26 8.37
C LEU A 54 3.66 -10.29 9.68
N ASP A 55 3.10 -10.63 10.83
CA ASP A 55 3.80 -10.49 12.12
C ASP A 55 4.39 -9.08 12.33
N LEU A 56 3.77 -8.05 11.72
CA LEU A 56 4.21 -6.66 11.87
C LEU A 56 3.38 -5.98 12.96
N ILE A 57 4.08 -5.36 13.90
CA ILE A 57 3.46 -4.63 15.00
C ILE A 57 3.48 -3.13 14.70
N GLU A 58 2.33 -2.46 14.86
CA GLU A 58 2.29 -1.00 14.80
C GLU A 58 3.02 -0.38 16.01
N THR A 59 4.06 0.42 15.75
CA THR A 59 4.83 1.09 16.81
C THR A 59 5.39 2.43 16.32
N PRO A 60 5.27 3.53 17.11
CA PRO A 60 5.73 4.85 16.70
C PRO A 60 7.24 4.91 16.39
N ASP A 61 8.03 3.99 16.95
CA ASP A 61 9.48 3.91 16.76
C ASP A 61 9.90 3.20 15.46
N ALA A 62 8.95 2.60 14.73
CA ALA A 62 9.25 1.94 13.47
C ALA A 62 9.77 2.92 12.41
N GLN A 63 10.68 2.43 11.57
CA GLN A 63 11.31 3.19 10.50
C GLN A 63 10.59 3.04 9.15
N VAL A 64 9.41 2.43 9.14
CA VAL A 64 8.65 2.15 7.93
C VAL A 64 7.20 2.55 8.14
N ASP A 65 6.65 3.25 7.16
CA ASP A 65 5.23 3.56 7.05
C ASP A 65 4.61 2.62 6.01
N ALA A 66 3.36 2.21 6.22
CA ALA A 66 2.61 1.38 5.29
C ALA A 66 1.48 2.20 4.66
N SER A 67 1.20 1.96 3.38
CA SER A 67 0.09 2.58 2.66
C SER A 67 -0.69 1.54 1.87
N LEU A 68 -2.00 1.50 2.06
CA LEU A 68 -2.95 0.76 1.22
C LEU A 68 -3.74 1.74 0.37
N VAL A 69 -3.49 1.75 -0.94
CA VAL A 69 -4.25 2.55 -1.90
C VAL A 69 -5.32 1.68 -2.53
N VAL A 70 -6.57 2.14 -2.51
CA VAL A 70 -7.71 1.49 -3.15
C VAL A 70 -8.34 2.49 -4.10
N GLY A 71 -8.25 2.22 -5.40
CA GLY A 71 -8.82 3.08 -6.43
C GLY A 71 -9.69 2.33 -7.41
N ASN A 72 -10.45 3.09 -8.20
CA ASN A 72 -11.11 2.59 -9.38
C ASN A 72 -10.28 2.99 -10.61
N ILE A 73 -10.05 2.07 -11.53
CA ILE A 73 -9.33 2.35 -12.76
C ILE A 73 -10.23 2.20 -13.96
N ALA A 74 -10.30 3.24 -14.79
CA ALA A 74 -11.11 3.25 -15.99
C ALA A 74 -10.56 2.26 -17.04
N PHE A 75 -11.08 1.04 -17.06
CA PHE A 75 -10.83 0.07 -18.14
C PHE A 75 -11.80 0.34 -19.30
N GLY A 76 -11.45 1.30 -20.17
CA GLY A 76 -12.30 1.77 -21.28
C GLY A 76 -12.76 0.71 -22.30
N ALA A 77 -12.26 -0.52 -22.25
CA ALA A 77 -12.69 -1.63 -23.11
C ALA A 77 -13.80 -2.49 -22.50
N LEU A 78 -14.01 -2.41 -21.19
CA LEU A 78 -15.01 -3.19 -20.49
C LEU A 78 -16.08 -2.21 -20.02
N ASN A 79 -17.33 -2.41 -20.46
CA ASN A 79 -18.49 -1.72 -19.90
C ASN A 79 -18.77 -2.31 -18.51
N VAL A 80 -17.81 -2.14 -17.59
CA VAL A 80 -17.81 -2.54 -16.18
C VAL A 80 -17.85 -1.27 -15.35
N GLU A 81 -18.80 -1.24 -14.44
CA GLU A 81 -19.10 -0.07 -13.62
C GLU A 81 -18.09 0.10 -12.47
N CYS A 82 -17.28 -0.92 -12.16
CA CYS A 82 -16.23 -0.86 -11.14
C CYS A 82 -15.04 -1.80 -11.47
N ALA A 83 -13.84 -1.23 -11.57
CA ALA A 83 -12.59 -1.96 -11.78
C ALA A 83 -11.58 -1.49 -10.73
N LEU A 84 -11.25 -2.37 -9.80
CA LEU A 84 -10.53 -2.04 -8.58
C LEU A 84 -9.02 -2.22 -8.77
N HIS A 85 -8.27 -1.22 -8.34
CA HIS A 85 -6.84 -1.30 -8.14
C HIS A 85 -6.55 -1.22 -6.65
N VAL A 86 -5.84 -2.21 -6.11
CA VAL A 86 -5.39 -2.20 -4.72
C VAL A 86 -3.87 -2.31 -4.71
N GLU A 87 -3.22 -1.38 -4.03
CA GLU A 87 -1.77 -1.32 -3.89
C GLU A 87 -1.40 -1.28 -2.41
N LEU A 88 -0.54 -2.20 -1.99
CA LEU A 88 0.08 -2.20 -0.67
C LEU A 88 1.56 -1.87 -0.82
N SER A 89 1.96 -0.78 -0.18
CA SER A 89 3.32 -0.26 -0.23
C SER A 89 3.87 0.00 1.17
N PHE A 90 5.15 -0.30 1.35
CA PHE A 90 5.94 -0.02 2.54
C PHE A 90 7.04 0.96 2.18
N HIS A 91 7.11 2.08 2.88
CA HIS A 91 8.07 3.13 2.61
C HIS A 91 8.90 3.44 3.83
N THR A 92 10.15 3.88 3.66
CA THR A 92 10.96 4.32 4.79
C THR A 92 10.31 5.53 5.45
N GLY A 93 9.93 5.41 6.71
CA GLY A 93 9.41 6.53 7.50
C GLY A 93 10.49 7.51 7.95
N ILE A 94 11.67 7.55 7.31
CA ILE A 94 12.68 8.58 7.55
C ILE A 94 12.33 9.79 6.68
N PRO A 95 11.84 10.90 7.26
CA PRO A 95 11.55 12.10 6.50
C PRO A 95 12.83 12.63 5.86
N ALA A 96 12.71 13.20 4.67
CA ALA A 96 13.84 13.76 3.95
C ALA A 96 14.67 14.74 4.81
N GLN A 97 14.04 15.52 5.70
CA GLN A 97 14.74 16.42 6.61
C GLN A 97 15.62 15.73 7.69
N ASN A 98 15.38 14.45 8.01
CA ASN A 98 16.01 13.77 9.15
C ASN A 98 17.25 12.94 8.77
N ILE A 99 17.60 12.83 7.49
CA ILE A 99 18.84 12.15 7.09
C ILE A 99 20.06 13.03 7.48
N THR A 100 20.97 12.55 8.32
CA THR A 100 22.17 13.33 8.68
C THR A 100 23.41 12.66 8.12
N GLY A 101 24.47 13.44 7.86
CA GLY A 101 25.73 12.91 7.31
C GLY A 101 25.77 12.71 5.79
N VAL A 102 24.76 13.16 5.05
CA VAL A 102 24.81 13.34 3.58
C VAL A 102 25.07 14.80 3.25
N ASP A 103 25.92 15.05 2.27
CA ASP A 103 26.18 16.40 1.77
C ASP A 103 24.92 16.99 1.08
N ALA A 104 24.92 18.31 0.92
CA ALA A 104 23.78 19.06 0.40
C ALA A 104 23.44 18.70 -1.06
N GLU A 105 24.42 18.26 -1.85
CA GLU A 105 24.23 17.87 -3.25
C GLU A 105 23.53 16.51 -3.34
N THR A 106 23.98 15.53 -2.55
CA THR A 106 23.35 14.21 -2.43
C THR A 106 21.91 14.33 -1.92
N ARG A 107 21.67 15.20 -0.92
CA ARG A 107 20.31 15.50 -0.44
C ARG A 107 19.43 16.11 -1.53
N ALA A 108 19.92 17.13 -2.25
CA ALA A 108 19.16 17.75 -3.34
C ALA A 108 18.89 16.80 -4.53
N ILE A 109 19.71 15.74 -4.69
CA ILE A 109 19.47 14.66 -5.66
C ILE A 109 18.38 13.71 -5.14
N LEU A 110 18.46 13.27 -3.88
CA LEU A 110 17.45 12.43 -3.25
C LEU A 110 16.06 13.11 -3.27
N ASP A 111 16.01 14.41 -2.97
CA ASP A 111 14.78 15.22 -3.03
C ASP A 111 14.27 15.36 -4.47
N ARG A 112 15.14 15.63 -5.46
CA ARG A 112 14.73 15.75 -6.88
C ARG A 112 14.29 14.43 -7.49
N MET A 113 14.82 13.31 -7.01
CA MET A 113 14.45 11.97 -7.47
C MET A 113 13.14 11.47 -6.84
N GLY A 114 12.59 12.17 -5.85
CA GLY A 114 11.51 11.63 -5.02
C GLY A 114 11.94 10.38 -4.25
N ALA A 115 13.24 10.24 -3.97
CA ALA A 115 13.82 9.04 -3.38
C ALA A 115 13.45 8.87 -1.90
N LEU A 116 12.73 9.82 -1.30
CA LEU A 116 12.26 9.75 0.08
C LEU A 116 10.77 10.13 0.15
N PRO A 117 9.94 9.36 0.86
CA PRO A 117 10.30 8.09 1.50
C PRO A 117 10.66 7.02 0.44
N VAL A 118 11.71 6.22 0.69
CA VAL A 118 12.12 5.13 -0.22
C VAL A 118 11.09 4.03 -0.11
N THR A 119 10.49 3.61 -1.22
CA THR A 119 9.67 2.39 -1.25
C THR A 119 10.56 1.17 -1.01
N VAL A 120 10.33 0.49 0.12
CA VAL A 120 11.00 -0.74 0.55
C VAL A 120 10.34 -1.94 -0.14
N TRP A 121 9.01 -1.94 -0.16
CA TRP A 121 8.20 -2.89 -0.90
C TRP A 121 6.99 -2.19 -1.51
N ASN A 122 6.58 -2.67 -2.69
CA ASN A 122 5.31 -2.31 -3.29
C ASN A 122 4.79 -3.54 -4.04
N ARG A 123 3.54 -3.91 -3.78
CA ARG A 123 2.79 -4.89 -4.56
C ARG A 123 1.43 -4.30 -4.88
N SER A 124 1.02 -4.47 -6.13
CA SER A 124 -0.31 -4.11 -6.60
C SER A 124 -1.05 -5.31 -7.13
N ALA A 125 -2.36 -5.31 -6.90
CA ALA A 125 -3.31 -6.28 -7.39
C ALA A 125 -4.43 -5.54 -8.12
N PHE A 126 -4.86 -6.14 -9.22
CA PHE A 126 -5.95 -5.63 -10.02
C PHE A 126 -7.10 -6.65 -10.04
N GLY A 127 -8.32 -6.16 -9.84
CA GLY A 127 -9.52 -6.98 -9.86
C GLY A 127 -10.68 -6.24 -10.49
N VAL A 128 -11.54 -6.96 -11.19
CA VAL A 128 -12.78 -6.39 -11.73
C VAL A 128 -13.97 -6.94 -10.95
N ALA A 129 -14.88 -6.06 -10.54
CA ALA A 129 -16.16 -6.41 -9.96
C ALA A 129 -17.27 -6.03 -10.96
N ALA A 130 -17.84 -7.02 -11.65
CA ALA A 130 -18.95 -6.76 -12.56
C ALA A 130 -20.21 -6.39 -11.74
N GLN A 131 -20.66 -5.14 -11.87
CA GLN A 131 -21.84 -4.64 -11.14
C GLN A 131 -23.16 -4.67 -11.94
N ARG A 132 -23.14 -5.25 -13.16
CA ARG A 132 -24.32 -5.24 -14.05
C ARG A 132 -25.57 -5.79 -13.38
N GLY A 133 -26.61 -4.95 -13.32
CA GLY A 133 -27.93 -5.32 -12.82
C GLY A 133 -28.00 -5.52 -11.31
N LEU A 134 -26.99 -5.07 -10.56
CA LEU A 134 -26.98 -5.07 -9.11
C LEU A 134 -27.59 -3.79 -8.56
N THR A 135 -28.21 -3.88 -7.38
CA THR A 135 -28.47 -2.72 -6.54
C THR A 135 -27.16 -2.13 -6.04
N LYS A 136 -27.17 -0.85 -5.61
CA LYS A 136 -25.98 -0.22 -5.02
C LYS A 136 -25.42 -1.01 -3.83
N GLU A 137 -26.29 -1.61 -3.02
CA GLU A 137 -25.91 -2.43 -1.86
C GLU A 137 -25.24 -3.75 -2.25
N GLU A 138 -25.68 -4.40 -3.33
CA GLU A 138 -25.04 -5.62 -3.84
C GLU A 138 -23.73 -5.33 -4.57
N ALA A 139 -23.67 -4.22 -5.31
CA ALA A 139 -22.46 -3.74 -5.98
C ALA A 139 -21.37 -3.42 -4.95
N PHE A 140 -21.78 -2.80 -3.86
CA PHE A 140 -20.99 -2.47 -2.69
C PHE A 140 -20.39 -3.69 -1.98
N GLU A 141 -21.21 -4.67 -1.61
CA GLU A 141 -20.74 -5.86 -0.90
C GLU A 141 -19.69 -6.61 -1.73
N LYS A 142 -19.90 -6.69 -3.06
CA LYS A 142 -18.94 -7.31 -3.97
C LYS A 142 -17.64 -6.53 -4.12
N ALA A 143 -17.70 -5.20 -4.17
CA ALA A 143 -16.50 -4.37 -4.25
C ALA A 143 -15.67 -4.51 -2.97
N TYR A 144 -16.32 -4.44 -1.81
CA TYR A 144 -15.67 -4.65 -0.51
C TYR A 144 -14.99 -6.02 -0.41
N ILE A 145 -15.72 -7.11 -0.72
CA ILE A 145 -15.15 -8.48 -0.73
C ILE A 145 -13.93 -8.55 -1.65
N ARG A 146 -13.98 -7.92 -2.82
CA ARG A 146 -12.85 -7.95 -3.74
C ARG A 146 -11.64 -7.19 -3.21
N VAL A 147 -11.85 -6.04 -2.55
CA VAL A 147 -10.76 -5.28 -1.90
C VAL A 147 -10.11 -6.11 -0.79
N THR A 148 -10.89 -6.79 0.06
CA THR A 148 -10.33 -7.61 1.14
C THR A 148 -9.58 -8.83 0.61
N GLU A 149 -10.12 -9.53 -0.39
CA GLU A 149 -9.43 -10.63 -1.09
C GLU A 149 -8.09 -10.20 -1.68
N MET A 150 -8.06 -9.06 -2.37
CA MET A 150 -6.83 -8.54 -2.98
C MET A 150 -5.82 -8.08 -1.93
N THR A 151 -6.29 -7.46 -0.84
CA THR A 151 -5.42 -7.06 0.28
C THR A 151 -4.76 -8.28 0.91
N ASP A 152 -5.53 -9.35 1.16
CA ASP A 152 -5.00 -10.61 1.68
C ASP A 152 -3.97 -11.24 0.73
N LEU A 153 -4.25 -11.28 -0.58
CA LEU A 153 -3.32 -11.80 -1.57
C LEU A 153 -2.00 -11.01 -1.59
N LEU A 154 -2.06 -9.68 -1.52
CA LEU A 154 -0.87 -8.83 -1.50
C LEU A 154 -0.02 -9.10 -0.25
N VAL A 155 -0.68 -9.27 0.90
CA VAL A 155 -0.02 -9.65 2.15
C VAL A 155 0.65 -11.01 2.02
N ASP A 156 -0.03 -12.02 1.47
CA ASP A 156 0.55 -13.36 1.28
C ASP A 156 1.79 -13.32 0.37
N ILE A 157 1.74 -12.58 -0.74
CA ILE A 157 2.89 -12.39 -1.65
C ILE A 157 4.08 -11.74 -0.91
N ILE A 158 3.81 -10.75 -0.06
CA ILE A 158 4.86 -10.07 0.73
C ILE A 158 5.41 -11.02 1.81
N ALA A 159 4.56 -11.84 2.44
CA ALA A 159 4.97 -12.83 3.42
C ALA A 159 5.90 -13.89 2.82
N GLU A 160 5.58 -14.41 1.64
CA GLU A 160 6.42 -15.38 0.91
C GLU A 160 7.80 -14.80 0.57
N GLN A 161 7.87 -13.51 0.24
CA GLN A 161 9.13 -12.84 -0.12
C GLN A 161 10.00 -12.48 1.09
N ARG A 162 9.47 -12.64 2.31
CA ARG A 162 10.20 -12.43 3.57
C ARG A 162 10.95 -13.66 4.06
N GLN A 163 10.61 -14.84 3.56
CA GLN A 163 11.24 -16.12 3.90
C GLN A 163 12.51 -16.37 3.07
#